data_AF-A0A383CPZ5-F1
#
_entry.id   AF-A0A383CPZ5-F1
#
_cell.length_a   1.000
_cell.length_b   1.000
_cell.length_c   1.000
_cell.angle_alpha   90.00
_cell.angle_beta   90.00
_cell.angle_gamma   90.00
#
_symmetry.space_group_name_H-M   'P 1'
#
loop_
_entity.id
_entity.type
_entity.pdbx_description
1 polymer ?
#
loop_
_entity_poly.entity_id
_entity_poly.type
_entity_poly.pdbx_seq_one_letter_code
_entity_poly.pdbx_strand_id
1 'polypeptide(L)'
;TLGMTFWHGVFMVLTMWIVARGVLNGLEKTINIMMPTLFIILLILVLYAALAGDLSAALRFMFVPDFSRVNNDVVLLALGQAFFSLSVGGGGLMNYGSYLHKAASIPRNAFAIVGANVSVDMLAGLAIFPIVFAFAMEPASGPGLIFVTLPVALGQMPGGQIIGTLFLLLVLFAALSTSISMMESLVSRLVERPGATRKRMTLMAGGVAWFIGLGSVFSHNIWSDFTPLNFIPMFEGST
;
A
#
# COMPACT_ATOMS: atom_id res chain seq x y z
N THR A 1 -2.91 -19.92 9.92
CA THR A 1 -2.53 -19.13 11.12
C THR A 1 -1.03 -18.99 11.29
N LEU A 2 -0.27 -20.06 11.58
CA LEU A 2 1.16 -19.95 11.91
C LEU A 2 2.01 -19.24 10.83
N GLY A 3 1.75 -19.54 9.55
CA GLY A 3 2.46 -18.90 8.43
C GLY A 3 2.19 -17.40 8.30
N MET A 4 0.95 -16.96 8.48
CA MET A 4 0.59 -15.53 8.41
C MET A 4 1.22 -14.74 9.55
N THR A 5 1.18 -15.29 10.77
CA THR A 5 1.85 -14.70 11.94
C THR A 5 3.35 -14.61 11.75
N PHE A 6 3.98 -15.65 11.18
CA PHE A 6 5.41 -15.64 10.87
C PHE A 6 5.78 -14.55 9.88
N TRP A 7 5.10 -14.47 8.73
CA TRP A 7 5.39 -13.47 7.70
C TRP A 7 5.09 -12.03 8.16
N HIS A 8 4.02 -11.83 8.95
CA HIS A 8 3.76 -10.56 9.63
C HIS A 8 4.91 -10.17 10.56
N GLY A 9 5.41 -11.13 11.36
CA GLY A 9 6.58 -10.94 12.21
C GLY A 9 7.84 -10.55 11.44
N VAL A 10 8.15 -11.27 10.36
CA VAL A 10 9.29 -10.97 9.48
C VAL A 10 9.18 -9.58 8.89
N PHE A 11 8.01 -9.21 8.37
CA PHE A 11 7.75 -7.89 7.81
C PHE A 11 7.94 -6.77 8.84
N MET A 12 7.36 -6.94 10.04
CA MET A 12 7.49 -5.97 11.13
C MET A 12 8.94 -5.83 11.60
N VAL A 13 9.69 -6.92 11.70
CA VAL A 13 11.12 -6.89 12.05
C VAL A 13 11.92 -6.11 11.00
N LEU A 14 11.64 -6.33 9.71
CA LEU A 14 12.28 -5.60 8.63
C LEU A 14 12.00 -4.08 8.73
N THR A 15 10.73 -3.69 8.92
CA THR A 15 10.35 -2.29 9.12
C THR A 15 11.07 -1.69 10.33
N MET A 16 11.04 -2.36 11.49
CA MET A 16 11.71 -1.89 12.71
C MET A 16 13.20 -1.74 12.52
N TRP A 17 13.85 -2.68 11.81
CA TRP A 17 15.29 -2.63 11.56
C TRP A 17 15.70 -1.41 10.74
N ILE A 18 14.91 -1.03 9.74
CA ILE A 18 15.16 0.16 8.91
C ILE A 18 14.96 1.43 9.73
N VAL A 19 13.84 1.54 10.44
CA VAL A 19 13.49 2.73 11.24
C VAL A 19 14.46 2.96 12.40
N ALA A 20 14.92 1.88 13.03
CA ALA A 20 15.88 1.95 14.14
C ALA A 20 17.25 2.53 13.74
N ARG A 21 17.60 2.49 12.44
CA ARG A 21 18.82 3.08 11.87
C ARG A 21 18.71 4.60 11.62
N GLY A 22 17.52 5.17 11.77
CA GLY A 22 17.28 6.59 11.61
C GLY A 22 17.09 7.03 10.16
N VAL A 23 16.86 8.34 9.98
CA VAL A 23 16.47 8.94 8.70
C VAL A 23 17.54 8.76 7.62
N LEU A 24 18.77 9.24 7.85
CA LEU A 24 19.84 9.22 6.85
C LEU A 24 20.36 7.79 6.53
N ASN A 25 20.49 6.95 7.56
CA ASN A 25 21.14 5.64 7.43
C ASN A 25 20.17 4.47 7.20
N GLY A 26 18.88 4.68 7.41
CA GLY A 26 17.82 3.71 7.16
C GLY A 26 16.88 4.22 6.07
N LEU A 27 15.97 5.12 6.46
CA LEU A 27 14.86 5.60 5.63
C LEU A 27 15.31 6.07 4.24
N GLU A 28 16.21 7.05 4.19
CA GLU A 28 16.60 7.72 2.96
C GLU A 28 17.25 6.75 1.97
N LYS A 29 18.22 5.95 2.42
CA LYS A 29 18.88 4.94 1.58
C LYS A 29 17.90 3.91 1.05
N THR A 30 17.02 3.42 1.90
CA THR A 30 16.04 2.41 1.53
C THR A 30 15.03 2.97 0.51
N ILE A 31 14.46 4.14 0.76
CA ILE A 31 13.47 4.76 -0.15
C ILE A 31 14.12 5.15 -1.48
N ASN A 32 15.34 5.70 -1.47
CA ASN A 32 16.04 6.11 -2.69
C ASN A 32 16.37 4.93 -3.61
N ILE A 33 16.47 3.71 -3.08
CA ILE A 33 16.65 2.50 -3.89
C ILE A 33 15.29 1.92 -4.28
N MET A 34 14.38 1.77 -3.32
CA MET A 34 13.08 1.12 -3.54
C MET A 34 12.19 1.87 -4.52
N MET A 35 12.11 3.21 -4.44
CA MET A 35 11.20 3.99 -5.29
C MET A 35 11.54 3.90 -6.78
N PRO A 36 12.82 4.07 -7.22
CA PRO A 36 13.18 3.82 -8.60
C PRO A 36 12.94 2.37 -9.04
N THR A 37 13.29 1.39 -8.19
CA THR A 37 13.07 -0.03 -8.52
C THR A 37 11.58 -0.33 -8.68
N LEU A 38 10.73 0.16 -7.79
CA LEU A 38 9.27 0.03 -7.87
C LEU A 38 8.76 0.62 -9.17
N PHE A 39 9.18 1.83 -9.52
CA PHE A 39 8.76 2.50 -10.75
C PHE A 39 9.20 1.73 -12.02
N ILE A 40 10.42 1.21 -12.04
CA ILE A 40 10.91 0.39 -13.16
C ILE A 40 10.08 -0.89 -13.29
N ILE A 41 9.83 -1.58 -12.18
CA ILE A 41 8.99 -2.78 -12.17
C ILE A 41 7.59 -2.44 -12.68
N LEU A 42 7.00 -1.35 -12.21
CA LEU A 42 5.69 -0.90 -12.65
C LEU A 42 5.62 -0.69 -14.16
N LEU A 43 6.61 -0.02 -14.75
CA LEU A 43 6.67 0.19 -16.19
C LEU A 43 6.80 -1.13 -16.96
N ILE A 44 7.60 -2.08 -16.48
CA ILE A 44 7.70 -3.42 -17.07
C ILE A 44 6.33 -4.12 -17.05
N LEU A 45 5.61 -4.05 -15.93
CA LEU A 45 4.29 -4.65 -15.79
C LEU A 45 3.26 -4.00 -16.70
N VAL A 46 3.26 -2.66 -16.82
CA VAL A 46 2.38 -1.93 -17.74
C VAL A 46 2.65 -2.35 -19.19
N LEU A 47 3.92 -2.41 -19.61
CA LEU A 47 4.28 -2.83 -20.96
C LEU A 47 3.85 -4.28 -21.22
N TYR A 48 4.07 -5.18 -20.26
CA TYR A 48 3.62 -6.56 -20.38
C TYR A 48 2.09 -6.67 -20.47
N ALA A 49 1.36 -6.00 -19.58
CA ALA A 49 -0.11 -5.98 -19.56
C ALA A 49 -0.68 -5.40 -20.86
N ALA A 50 -0.03 -4.39 -21.43
CA ALA A 50 -0.41 -3.79 -22.71
C ALA A 50 -0.21 -4.74 -23.90
N LEU A 51 0.82 -5.60 -23.87
CA LEU A 51 1.14 -6.53 -24.95
C LEU A 51 0.39 -7.85 -24.85
N ALA A 52 0.19 -8.36 -23.64
CA ALA A 52 -0.31 -9.71 -23.39
C ALA A 52 -1.75 -9.73 -22.83
N GLY A 53 -2.28 -8.60 -22.37
CA GLY A 53 -3.64 -8.47 -21.84
C GLY A 53 -4.60 -7.72 -22.78
N ASP A 54 -5.80 -7.39 -22.29
CA ASP A 54 -6.79 -6.58 -23.02
C ASP A 54 -6.70 -5.10 -22.60
N LEU A 55 -5.75 -4.39 -23.22
CA LEU A 55 -5.55 -2.96 -22.98
C LEU A 55 -6.80 -2.15 -23.36
N SER A 56 -7.53 -2.56 -24.39
CA SER A 56 -8.68 -1.81 -24.89
C SER A 56 -9.84 -1.80 -23.89
N ALA A 57 -10.13 -2.95 -23.28
CA ALA A 57 -11.12 -3.07 -22.22
C ALA A 57 -10.69 -2.29 -20.98
N ALA A 58 -9.41 -2.36 -20.61
CA ALA A 58 -8.87 -1.62 -19.48
C ALA A 58 -8.98 -0.10 -19.65
N LEU A 59 -8.61 0.43 -20.82
CA LEU A 59 -8.74 1.86 -21.11
C LEU A 59 -10.19 2.32 -21.06
N ARG A 60 -11.13 1.51 -21.59
CA ARG A 60 -12.56 1.81 -21.49
C ARG A 60 -13.01 1.81 -20.03
N PHE A 61 -12.65 0.80 -19.27
CA PHE A 61 -13.01 0.67 -17.85
C PHE A 61 -12.48 1.83 -17.00
N MET A 62 -11.23 2.26 -17.23
CA MET A 62 -10.58 3.28 -16.41
C MET A 62 -10.96 4.71 -16.80
N PHE A 63 -11.18 4.98 -18.09
CA PHE A 63 -11.24 6.35 -18.60
C PHE A 63 -12.58 6.73 -19.24
N VAL A 64 -13.51 5.79 -19.43
CA VAL A 64 -14.88 6.13 -19.85
C VAL A 64 -15.75 6.25 -18.60
N PRO A 65 -16.08 7.48 -18.16
CA PRO A 65 -16.85 7.67 -16.94
C PRO A 65 -18.31 7.24 -17.14
N ASP A 66 -18.82 6.45 -16.19
CA ASP A 66 -20.25 6.12 -16.09
C ASP A 66 -20.88 6.93 -14.95
N PHE A 67 -21.45 8.08 -15.30
CA PHE A 67 -22.07 8.98 -14.32
C PHE A 67 -23.31 8.38 -13.64
N SER A 68 -23.91 7.31 -14.19
CA SER A 68 -25.03 6.64 -13.54
C SER A 68 -24.63 5.92 -12.24
N ARG A 69 -23.33 5.62 -12.08
CA ARG A 69 -22.77 4.98 -10.89
C ARG A 69 -22.33 5.97 -9.82
N VAL A 70 -22.33 7.26 -10.12
CA VAL A 70 -21.90 8.29 -9.17
C VAL A 70 -23.04 8.54 -8.18
N ASN A 71 -22.83 8.09 -6.95
CA ASN A 71 -23.73 8.32 -5.82
C ASN A 71 -22.93 8.81 -4.60
N ASN A 72 -23.63 9.12 -3.51
CA ASN A 72 -23.00 9.63 -2.29
C ASN A 72 -21.97 8.66 -1.71
N ASP A 73 -22.22 7.35 -1.80
CA ASP A 73 -21.31 6.33 -1.29
C ASP A 73 -20.01 6.28 -2.09
N VAL A 74 -20.09 6.37 -3.43
CA VAL A 74 -18.92 6.43 -4.31
C VAL A 74 -18.09 7.69 -4.05
N VAL A 75 -18.74 8.84 -3.83
CA VAL A 75 -18.04 10.09 -3.48
C VAL A 75 -17.30 9.93 -2.14
N LEU A 76 -17.95 9.34 -1.13
CA LEU A 76 -17.35 9.11 0.18
C LEU A 76 -16.18 8.12 0.11
N LEU A 77 -16.32 7.02 -0.62
CA LEU A 77 -15.27 6.04 -0.88
C LEU A 77 -14.08 6.66 -1.60
N ALA A 78 -14.32 7.45 -2.64
CA ALA A 78 -13.27 8.12 -3.41
C ALA A 78 -12.50 9.15 -2.56
N LEU A 79 -13.20 9.93 -1.73
CA LEU A 79 -12.58 10.85 -0.77
C LEU A 79 -11.73 10.09 0.27
N GLY A 80 -12.26 9.00 0.81
CA GLY A 80 -11.54 8.13 1.74
C GLY A 80 -10.26 7.56 1.13
N GLN A 81 -10.35 7.07 -0.11
CA GLN A 81 -9.19 6.58 -0.86
C GLN A 81 -8.16 7.69 -1.14
N ALA A 82 -8.61 8.90 -1.50
CA ALA A 82 -7.70 10.04 -1.72
C ALA A 82 -6.92 10.41 -0.45
N PHE A 83 -7.59 10.46 0.71
CA PHE A 83 -6.92 10.72 2.00
C PHE A 83 -5.97 9.59 2.39
N PHE A 84 -6.37 8.33 2.18
CA PHE A 84 -5.56 7.16 2.46
C PHE A 84 -4.29 7.12 1.59
N SER A 85 -4.45 7.23 0.27
CA SER A 85 -3.34 7.18 -0.69
C SER A 85 -2.32 8.28 -0.43
N LEU A 86 -2.77 9.50 -0.12
CA LEU A 86 -1.88 10.61 0.19
C LEU A 86 -1.37 10.60 1.64
N SER A 87 -1.81 9.64 2.46
CA SER A 87 -1.48 9.56 3.90
C SER A 87 -1.81 10.85 4.67
N VAL A 88 -2.85 11.56 4.24
CA VAL A 88 -3.30 12.81 4.87
C VAL A 88 -4.05 12.48 6.15
N GLY A 89 -3.73 13.20 7.24
CA GLY A 89 -4.29 12.95 8.57
C GLY A 89 -3.49 11.97 9.44
N GLY A 90 -2.56 11.19 8.85
CA GLY A 90 -1.70 10.23 9.57
C GLY A 90 -0.43 10.83 10.21
N GLY A 91 -0.27 12.16 10.18
CA GLY A 91 0.88 12.88 10.76
C GLY A 91 2.23 12.74 10.00
N GLY A 92 2.38 11.73 9.14
CA GLY A 92 3.62 11.47 8.39
C GLY A 92 4.08 12.62 7.50
N LEU A 93 3.15 13.23 6.75
CA LEU A 93 3.42 14.42 5.93
C LEU A 93 3.91 15.61 6.77
N MET A 94 3.40 15.77 8.00
CA MET A 94 3.78 16.86 8.89
C MET A 94 5.20 16.65 9.43
N ASN A 95 5.56 15.40 9.75
CA ASN A 95 6.91 15.03 10.13
C ASN A 95 7.91 15.22 8.99
N TYR A 96 7.59 14.80 7.76
CA TYR A 96 8.46 15.08 6.61
C TYR A 96 8.56 16.57 6.29
N GLY A 97 7.47 17.32 6.44
CA GLY A 97 7.48 18.77 6.35
C GLY A 97 8.44 19.43 7.34
N SER A 98 8.61 18.86 8.54
CA SER A 98 9.55 19.38 9.54
C SER A 98 11.03 19.26 9.12
N TYR A 99 11.33 18.35 8.20
CA TYR A 99 12.68 18.16 7.64
C TYR A 99 12.92 19.00 6.38
N LEU A 100 11.92 19.72 5.88
CA LEU A 100 12.01 20.49 4.65
C LEU A 100 12.89 21.74 4.84
N HIS A 101 13.74 22.03 3.85
CA HIS A 101 14.56 23.23 3.86
C HIS A 101 13.70 24.50 3.81
N LYS A 102 14.09 25.56 4.55
CA LYS A 102 13.29 26.80 4.68
C LYS A 102 12.98 27.51 3.35
N ALA A 103 13.79 27.29 2.32
CA ALA A 103 13.62 27.89 1.00
C ALA A 103 12.70 27.07 0.06
N ALA A 104 12.25 25.89 0.48
CA ALA A 104 11.42 25.03 -0.36
C ALA A 104 9.96 25.53 -0.41
N SER A 105 9.38 25.55 -1.61
CA SER A 105 7.97 25.92 -1.81
C SER A 105 7.05 24.75 -1.46
N ILE A 106 6.27 24.91 -0.38
CA ILE A 106 5.28 23.90 0.06
C ILE A 106 4.24 23.62 -1.03
N PRO A 107 3.57 24.63 -1.65
CA PRO A 107 2.56 24.37 -2.68
C PRO A 107 3.13 23.62 -3.89
N ARG A 108 4.34 23.99 -4.35
CA ARG A 108 4.99 23.32 -5.48
C ARG A 108 5.28 21.85 -5.16
N ASN A 109 5.79 21.56 -3.97
CA ASN A 109 6.05 20.19 -3.54
C ASN A 109 4.76 19.39 -3.40
N ALA A 110 3.69 19.99 -2.86
CA ALA A 110 2.39 19.34 -2.74
C ALA A 110 1.83 18.92 -4.12
N PHE A 111 1.83 19.81 -5.11
CA PHE A 111 1.38 19.47 -6.46
C PHE A 111 2.24 18.39 -7.11
N ALA A 112 3.56 18.42 -6.91
CA ALA A 112 4.45 17.39 -7.43
C ALA A 112 4.16 16.01 -6.82
N ILE A 113 3.96 15.94 -5.51
CA ILE A 113 3.63 14.70 -4.79
C ILE A 113 2.28 14.14 -5.26
N VAL A 114 1.24 14.98 -5.31
CA VAL A 114 -0.10 14.56 -5.74
C VAL A 114 -0.08 14.09 -7.20
N GLY A 115 0.57 14.85 -8.08
CA GLY A 115 0.68 14.47 -9.50
C GLY A 115 1.43 13.15 -9.69
N ALA A 116 2.52 12.94 -8.96
CA ALA A 116 3.25 11.68 -8.98
C ALA A 116 2.40 10.51 -8.44
N ASN A 117 1.68 10.70 -7.34
CA ASN A 117 0.80 9.69 -6.76
C ASN A 117 -0.28 9.26 -7.77
N VAL A 118 -1.05 10.21 -8.30
CA VAL A 118 -2.11 9.92 -9.28
C VAL A 118 -1.55 9.23 -10.52
N SER A 119 -0.37 9.64 -11.00
CA SER A 119 0.27 9.00 -12.15
C SER A 119 0.63 7.54 -11.87
N VAL A 120 1.18 7.24 -10.69
CA VAL A 120 1.51 5.88 -10.27
C VAL A 120 0.24 5.04 -10.09
N ASP A 121 -0.83 5.60 -9.52
CA ASP A 121 -2.11 4.91 -9.37
C ASP A 121 -2.74 4.54 -10.73
N MET A 122 -2.70 5.48 -11.68
CA MET A 122 -3.15 5.22 -13.06
C MET A 122 -2.30 4.14 -13.74
N LEU A 123 -0.97 4.19 -13.60
CA LEU A 123 -0.08 3.15 -14.13
C LEU A 123 -0.34 1.78 -13.47
N ALA A 124 -0.61 1.74 -12.16
CA ALA A 124 -0.96 0.51 -11.46
C ALA A 124 -2.27 -0.08 -12.00
N GLY A 125 -3.28 0.75 -12.24
CA GLY A 125 -4.51 0.33 -12.91
C GLY A 125 -4.24 -0.27 -14.31
N LEU A 126 -3.36 0.36 -15.09
CA LEU A 126 -2.95 -0.15 -16.41
C LEU A 126 -2.07 -1.41 -16.35
N ALA A 127 -1.37 -1.67 -15.25
CA ALA A 127 -0.65 -2.92 -15.05
C ALA A 127 -1.59 -4.08 -14.67
N ILE A 128 -2.73 -3.78 -14.03
CA ILE A 128 -3.65 -4.76 -13.44
C ILE A 128 -4.81 -5.08 -14.38
N PHE A 129 -5.57 -4.07 -14.80
CA PHE A 129 -6.86 -4.28 -15.49
C PHE A 129 -6.76 -4.97 -16.84
N PRO A 130 -5.75 -4.74 -17.70
CA PRO A 130 -5.64 -5.50 -18.95
C PRO A 130 -5.53 -7.01 -18.72
N ILE A 131 -4.80 -7.42 -17.68
CA ILE A 131 -4.63 -8.82 -17.32
C ILE A 131 -5.95 -9.38 -16.79
N VAL A 132 -6.62 -8.65 -15.90
CA VAL A 132 -7.93 -9.07 -15.35
C VAL A 132 -8.97 -9.30 -16.45
N PHE A 133 -9.07 -8.38 -17.41
CA PHE A 133 -10.04 -8.47 -18.50
C PHE A 133 -9.69 -9.53 -19.54
N ALA A 134 -8.40 -9.78 -19.81
CA ALA A 134 -7.98 -10.84 -20.72
C ALA A 134 -8.46 -12.24 -20.28
N PHE A 135 -8.65 -12.46 -18.98
CA PHE A 135 -9.16 -13.71 -18.42
C PHE A 135 -10.62 -13.63 -17.97
N ALA A 136 -11.36 -12.58 -18.38
CA ALA A 136 -12.76 -12.35 -18.03
C ALA A 136 -13.05 -12.43 -16.53
N MET A 137 -12.09 -12.01 -15.69
CA MET A 137 -12.22 -12.05 -14.24
C MET A 137 -12.86 -10.77 -13.70
N GLU A 138 -13.49 -10.85 -12.52
CA GLU A 138 -14.11 -9.69 -11.90
C GLU A 138 -13.07 -8.72 -11.31
N PRO A 139 -13.06 -7.44 -11.76
CA PRO A 139 -12.12 -6.43 -11.28
C PRO A 139 -12.38 -5.98 -9.84
N ALA A 140 -13.53 -6.30 -9.26
CA ALA A 140 -14.00 -5.81 -7.97
C ALA A 140 -13.90 -6.85 -6.84
N SER A 141 -12.87 -7.70 -6.83
CA SER A 141 -12.66 -8.74 -5.81
C SER A 141 -11.95 -8.24 -4.53
N GLY A 142 -11.81 -6.91 -4.37
CA GLY A 142 -11.18 -6.30 -3.20
C GLY A 142 -9.73 -6.78 -3.00
N PRO A 143 -9.29 -7.03 -1.75
CA PRO A 143 -7.96 -7.58 -1.48
C PRO A 143 -7.67 -8.91 -2.20
N GLY A 144 -8.70 -9.69 -2.53
CA GLY A 144 -8.59 -10.95 -3.27
C GLY A 144 -8.05 -10.78 -4.70
N LEU A 145 -8.19 -9.59 -5.30
CA LEU A 145 -7.70 -9.32 -6.65
C LEU A 145 -6.19 -9.56 -6.78
N ILE A 146 -5.43 -9.06 -5.80
CA ILE A 146 -3.96 -9.10 -5.79
C ILE A 146 -3.44 -10.49 -5.46
N PHE A 147 -4.13 -11.23 -4.58
CA PHE A 147 -3.62 -12.48 -4.00
C PHE A 147 -4.24 -13.76 -4.56
N VAL A 148 -5.36 -13.67 -5.30
CA VAL A 148 -6.04 -14.81 -5.91
C VAL A 148 -6.13 -14.62 -7.41
N THR A 149 -6.83 -13.57 -7.82
CA THR A 149 -7.21 -13.32 -9.21
C THR A 149 -5.97 -13.13 -10.10
N LEU A 150 -5.06 -12.22 -9.75
CA LEU A 150 -3.86 -11.94 -10.53
C LEU A 150 -2.86 -13.10 -10.61
N PRO A 151 -2.52 -13.81 -9.51
CA PRO A 151 -1.65 -14.98 -9.60
C PRO A 151 -2.19 -16.08 -10.52
N VAL A 152 -3.51 -16.32 -10.50
CA VAL A 152 -4.15 -17.31 -11.38
C VAL A 152 -4.05 -16.90 -12.85
N ALA A 153 -4.37 -15.65 -13.19
CA ALA A 153 -4.23 -15.16 -14.56
C ALA A 153 -2.78 -15.20 -15.04
N LEU A 154 -1.85 -14.66 -14.25
CA LEU A 154 -0.44 -14.65 -14.60
C LEU A 154 0.09 -16.07 -14.82
N GLY A 155 -0.33 -17.05 -14.01
CA GLY A 155 0.05 -18.46 -14.19
C GLY A 155 -0.33 -19.07 -15.54
N GLN A 156 -1.30 -18.50 -16.24
CA GLN A 156 -1.74 -18.93 -17.57
C GLN A 156 -1.08 -18.13 -18.70
N MET A 157 -0.38 -17.04 -18.40
CA MET A 157 0.25 -16.17 -19.41
C MET A 157 1.71 -16.57 -19.70
N PRO A 158 2.23 -16.28 -20.91
CA PRO A 158 3.63 -16.49 -21.24
C PRO A 158 4.56 -15.71 -20.31
N GLY A 159 5.53 -16.37 -19.67
CA GLY A 159 6.43 -15.73 -18.70
C GLY A 159 5.75 -15.36 -17.37
N GLY A 160 4.55 -15.85 -17.12
CA GLY A 160 3.71 -15.57 -15.96
C GLY A 160 4.38 -15.62 -14.61
N GLN A 161 5.26 -16.61 -14.38
CA GLN A 161 5.99 -16.74 -13.12
C GLN A 161 6.92 -15.55 -12.86
N ILE A 162 7.60 -15.05 -13.89
CA ILE A 162 8.50 -13.88 -13.76
C ILE A 162 7.67 -12.63 -13.48
N ILE A 163 6.60 -12.41 -14.26
CA ILE A 163 5.73 -11.25 -14.12
C ILE A 163 4.99 -11.26 -12.78
N GLY A 164 4.49 -12.40 -12.34
CA GLY A 164 3.88 -12.57 -11.01
C GLY A 164 4.86 -12.32 -9.87
N THR A 165 6.10 -12.75 -10.02
CA THR A 165 7.15 -12.45 -9.04
C THR A 165 7.45 -10.95 -8.98
N LEU A 166 7.58 -10.29 -10.13
CA LEU A 166 7.78 -8.85 -10.23
C LEU A 166 6.60 -8.07 -9.62
N PHE A 167 5.37 -8.51 -9.88
CA PHE A 167 4.16 -7.93 -9.30
C PHE A 167 4.15 -8.03 -7.77
N LEU A 168 4.41 -9.22 -7.21
CA LEU A 168 4.48 -9.39 -5.76
C LEU A 168 5.64 -8.62 -5.12
N LEU A 169 6.78 -8.51 -5.81
CA LEU A 169 7.89 -7.66 -5.38
C LEU A 169 7.50 -6.17 -5.36
N LEU A 170 6.76 -5.70 -6.37
CA LEU A 170 6.24 -4.35 -6.40
C LEU A 170 5.31 -4.09 -5.21
N VAL A 171 4.37 -5.01 -4.93
CA VAL A 171 3.45 -4.91 -3.80
C VAL A 171 4.23 -4.91 -2.48
N LEU A 172 5.23 -5.79 -2.33
CA LEU A 172 6.08 -5.85 -1.15
C LEU A 172 6.83 -4.53 -0.93
N PHE A 173 7.41 -3.95 -1.98
CA PHE A 173 8.14 -2.69 -1.87
C PHE A 173 7.20 -1.51 -1.56
N ALA A 174 6.03 -1.45 -2.17
CA ALA A 174 5.01 -0.45 -1.88
C ALA A 174 4.51 -0.54 -0.42
N ALA A 175 4.27 -1.75 0.08
CA ALA A 175 3.86 -1.97 1.45
C ALA A 175 4.96 -1.62 2.45
N LEU A 176 6.21 -2.03 2.16
CA LEU A 176 7.35 -1.78 3.04
C LEU A 176 7.69 -0.29 3.12
N SER A 177 7.71 0.45 2.00
CA SER A 177 7.97 1.90 2.02
C SER A 177 6.93 2.66 2.86
N THR A 178 5.65 2.32 2.69
CA THR A 178 4.55 2.89 3.48
C THR A 178 4.69 2.53 4.97
N SER A 179 4.99 1.27 5.29
CA SER A 179 5.19 0.81 6.66
C SER A 179 6.33 1.55 7.37
N ILE A 180 7.48 1.72 6.70
CA ILE A 180 8.62 2.47 7.23
C ILE A 180 8.21 3.92 7.49
N SER A 181 7.50 4.55 6.56
CA SER A 181 7.06 5.93 6.67
C SER A 181 6.13 6.17 7.86
N MET A 182 5.12 5.30 8.03
CA MET A 182 4.19 5.37 9.16
C MET A 182 4.89 5.14 10.49
N MET A 183 5.77 4.14 10.55
CA MET A 183 6.52 3.82 11.76
C MET A 183 7.51 4.93 12.15
N GLU A 184 8.22 5.53 11.18
CA GLU A 184 9.10 6.67 11.43
C GLU A 184 8.32 7.85 12.02
N SER A 185 7.13 8.12 11.49
CA SER A 185 6.27 9.21 11.97
C SER A 185 5.91 9.05 13.46
N LEU A 186 5.63 7.82 13.88
CA LEU A 186 5.35 7.52 15.29
C LEU A 186 6.62 7.60 16.14
N VAL A 187 7.72 7.01 15.66
CA VAL A 187 8.99 6.94 16.41
C VAL A 187 9.61 8.32 16.59
N SER A 188 9.58 9.19 15.58
CA SER A 188 10.13 10.55 15.65
C SER A 188 9.50 11.33 16.82
N ARG A 189 8.18 11.24 16.97
CA ARG A 189 7.44 11.87 18.08
C ARG A 189 7.75 11.24 19.44
N LEU A 190 7.95 9.93 19.51
CA LEU A 190 8.27 9.25 20.77
C LEU A 190 9.68 9.56 21.27
N VAL A 191 10.63 9.81 20.35
CA VAL A 191 12.03 10.10 20.69
C VAL A 191 12.22 11.51 21.27
N GLU A 192 11.27 12.43 21.07
CA GLU A 192 11.30 13.76 21.69
C GLU A 192 11.15 13.74 23.23
N ARG A 193 10.75 12.60 23.81
CA ARG A 193 10.60 12.45 25.26
C ARG A 193 11.96 12.33 25.96
N PRO A 194 12.14 12.94 27.15
CA PRO A 194 13.38 12.82 27.92
C PRO A 194 13.78 11.36 28.18
N GLY A 195 15.03 11.01 27.90
CA GLY A 195 15.58 9.65 28.11
C GLY A 195 15.16 8.60 27.07
N ALA A 196 14.43 8.99 26.02
CA ALA A 196 14.06 8.09 24.93
C ALA A 196 15.25 7.84 23.98
N THR A 197 15.51 6.58 23.69
CA THR A 197 16.44 6.21 22.60
C THR A 197 15.65 5.70 21.41
N ARG A 198 16.09 6.05 20.20
CA ARG A 198 15.43 5.66 18.94
C ARG A 198 15.18 4.15 18.87
N LYS A 199 16.21 3.34 19.12
CA LYS A 199 16.09 1.87 19.11
C LYS A 199 15.00 1.37 20.07
N ARG A 200 14.95 1.89 21.30
CA ARG A 200 13.95 1.47 22.30
C ARG A 200 12.54 1.89 21.88
N MET A 201 12.37 3.10 21.38
CA MET A 201 11.07 3.59 20.92
C MET A 201 10.58 2.83 19.68
N THR A 202 11.47 2.50 18.74
CA THR A 202 11.12 1.67 17.57
C THR A 202 10.69 0.26 17.98
N LEU A 203 11.42 -0.40 18.89
CA LEU A 203 11.05 -1.73 19.37
C LEU A 203 9.71 -1.73 20.11
N MET A 204 9.46 -0.71 20.92
CA MET A 204 8.20 -0.57 21.65
C MET A 204 7.02 -0.31 20.69
N ALA A 205 7.16 0.68 19.80
CA ALA A 205 6.14 1.02 18.81
C ALA A 205 5.86 -0.14 17.85
N GLY A 206 6.91 -0.77 17.32
CA GLY A 206 6.79 -1.92 16.43
C GLY A 206 6.26 -3.17 17.12
N GLY A 207 6.61 -3.41 18.39
CA GLY A 207 6.04 -4.50 19.18
C GLY A 207 4.53 -4.33 19.42
N VAL A 208 4.09 -3.11 19.75
CA VAL A 208 2.66 -2.79 19.89
C VAL A 208 1.94 -2.93 18.54
N ALA A 209 2.49 -2.39 17.46
CA ALA A 209 1.91 -2.52 16.13
C ALA A 209 1.83 -3.98 15.67
N TRP A 210 2.86 -4.79 15.95
CA TRP A 210 2.86 -6.22 15.66
C TRP A 210 1.74 -6.93 16.41
N PHE A 211 1.60 -6.66 17.73
CA PHE A 211 0.56 -7.24 18.57
C PHE A 211 -0.84 -6.87 18.11
N ILE A 212 -1.10 -5.59 17.81
CA ILE A 212 -2.39 -5.14 17.27
C ILE A 212 -2.66 -5.80 15.91
N GLY A 213 -1.65 -5.90 15.05
CA GLY A 213 -1.76 -6.55 13.74
C GLY A 213 -2.14 -8.04 13.82
N LEU A 214 -1.85 -8.73 14.92
CA LEU A 214 -2.31 -10.11 15.12
C LEU A 214 -3.84 -10.20 15.12
N GLY A 215 -4.56 -9.15 15.55
CA GLY A 215 -6.01 -9.11 15.47
C GLY A 215 -6.52 -9.27 14.04
N SER A 216 -5.90 -8.57 13.08
CA SER A 216 -6.22 -8.72 11.65
C SER A 216 -5.77 -10.08 11.10
N VAL A 217 -4.66 -10.65 11.57
CA VAL A 217 -4.24 -12.01 11.18
C VAL A 217 -5.26 -13.06 11.66
N PHE A 218 -5.84 -12.87 12.83
CA PHE A 218 -6.80 -13.80 13.41
C PHE A 218 -8.22 -13.60 12.90
N SER A 219 -8.63 -12.39 12.51
CA SER A 219 -9.96 -12.13 11.94
C SER A 219 -10.21 -12.93 10.65
N HIS A 220 -9.17 -13.18 9.86
CA HIS A 220 -9.26 -14.05 8.67
C HIS A 220 -9.15 -15.56 8.97
N ASN A 221 -9.15 -15.99 10.24
CA ASN A 221 -8.98 -17.39 10.59
C ASN A 221 -9.73 -17.80 11.86
N ILE A 222 -9.15 -17.60 13.04
CA ILE A 222 -9.71 -18.09 14.32
C ILE A 222 -10.88 -17.21 14.78
N TRP A 223 -10.82 -15.93 14.44
CA TRP A 223 -11.84 -14.92 14.76
C TRP A 223 -12.76 -14.63 13.57
N SER A 224 -12.83 -15.53 12.57
CA SER A 224 -13.70 -15.35 11.40
C SER A 224 -15.18 -15.24 11.76
N ASP A 225 -15.58 -15.79 12.90
CA ASP A 225 -16.97 -15.77 13.37
C ASP A 225 -17.18 -14.73 14.49
N PHE A 226 -16.12 -14.03 14.89
CA PHE A 226 -16.18 -13.02 15.94
C PHE A 226 -16.45 -11.65 15.31
N THR A 227 -17.70 -11.22 15.37
CA THR A 227 -18.15 -9.93 14.83
C THR A 227 -18.51 -8.98 15.98
N PRO A 228 -17.55 -8.25 16.57
CA PRO A 228 -17.80 -7.44 17.78
C PRO A 228 -18.71 -6.25 17.51
N LEU A 229 -18.77 -5.74 16.27
CA LEU A 229 -19.54 -4.57 15.87
C LEU A 229 -20.86 -4.92 15.17
N ASN A 230 -21.33 -6.16 15.28
CA ASN A 230 -22.54 -6.63 14.59
C ASN A 230 -23.82 -5.86 14.99
N PHE A 231 -23.76 -5.08 16.08
CA PHE A 231 -24.85 -4.21 16.52
C PHE A 231 -24.97 -2.90 15.70
N ILE A 232 -23.99 -2.59 14.84
CA ILE A 232 -24.02 -1.44 13.94
C ILE A 232 -24.30 -1.95 12.52
N PRO A 233 -25.40 -1.55 11.85
CA PRO A 233 -25.77 -2.06 10.52
C PRO A 233 -24.68 -1.90 9.44
N MET A 234 -23.83 -0.87 9.56
CA MET A 234 -22.69 -0.63 8.66
C MET A 234 -21.56 -1.67 8.81
N PHE A 235 -21.45 -2.33 9.97
CA PHE A 235 -20.39 -3.28 10.29
C PHE A 235 -20.93 -4.71 10.48
N GLU A 236 -22.15 -4.96 10.02
CA GLU A 236 -22.77 -6.28 10.10
C GLU A 236 -21.93 -7.30 9.32
N GLY A 237 -21.61 -8.44 9.95
CA GLY A 237 -20.73 -9.45 9.37
C GLY A 237 -19.24 -9.08 9.28
N SER A 238 -18.82 -7.91 9.79
CA SER A 238 -17.41 -7.53 9.84
C SER A 238 -16.73 -8.10 11.10
N THR A 239 -15.65 -8.85 10.88
CA THR A 239 -14.80 -9.50 11.90
C THR A 239 -13.69 -8.58 12.39
#